data_AF-A0A834L6Q7-F1
#
_entry.id   AF-A0A834L6Q7-F1
#
_cell.length_a   1.000
_cell.length_b   1.000
_cell.length_c   1.000
_cell.angle_alpha   90.00
_cell.angle_beta   90.00
_cell.angle_gamma   90.00
#
_symmetry.space_group_name_H-M   'P 1'
#
loop_
_entity.id
_entity.type
_entity.pdbx_description
1 polymer ?
#
loop_
_entity_poly.entity_id
_entity_poly.type
_entity_poly.pdbx_seq_one_letter_code
_entity_poly.pdbx_strand_id
1 'polypeptide(L)'
;MEEKEVVVKKKRQEQVYHERQRLQFCLLHSLNNLFQERGAFTRSHLNAIAEKLALDDPTKGTWMPLSVIFQPHHNTFTGNYDINVLIAAVEEKGKRVVWHDRRSGASAIDLDQGEDKLMGIVLNVPVRRYGGLWKGRHWVALRKIEGAWYNLDSDLAAPFSFKDTEEVKEYLDVVIGGGAEVLLVMNE
;
A
#
# COMPACT_ATOMS: atom_id res chain seq x y z
N MET A 1 15.94 -30.78 -10.96
CA MET A 1 15.14 -30.34 -9.80
C MET A 1 14.90 -28.84 -9.86
N GLU A 2 15.96 -28.06 -10.06
CA GLU A 2 15.95 -26.60 -10.19
C GLU A 2 15.02 -26.06 -11.29
N GLU A 3 15.02 -26.67 -12.48
CA GLU A 3 14.14 -26.25 -13.58
C GLU A 3 12.64 -26.45 -13.28
N LYS A 4 12.28 -27.50 -12.54
CA LYS A 4 10.89 -27.73 -12.10
C LYS A 4 10.46 -26.69 -11.06
N GLU A 5 11.36 -26.30 -10.17
CA GLU A 5 11.10 -25.29 -9.15
C GLU A 5 10.92 -23.90 -9.76
N VAL A 6 11.74 -23.55 -10.76
CA VAL A 6 11.62 -22.29 -11.52
C VAL A 6 10.28 -22.21 -12.26
N VAL A 7 9.87 -23.29 -12.93
CA VAL A 7 8.58 -23.34 -13.65
C VAL A 7 7.39 -23.22 -12.69
N VAL A 8 7.47 -23.84 -11.51
CA VAL A 8 6.42 -23.74 -10.47
C VAL A 8 6.35 -22.33 -9.89
N LYS A 9 7.49 -21.71 -9.56
CA LYS A 9 7.54 -20.32 -9.08
C LYS A 9 6.95 -19.35 -10.11
N LYS A 10 7.31 -19.51 -11.39
CA LYS A 10 6.77 -18.69 -12.47
C LYS A 10 5.25 -18.83 -12.63
N LYS A 11 4.73 -20.06 -12.58
CA LYS A 11 3.27 -20.29 -12.63
C LYS A 11 2.52 -19.66 -11.46
N ARG A 12 3.09 -19.68 -10.25
CA ARG A 12 2.47 -19.02 -9.08
C ARG A 12 2.44 -17.50 -9.25
N GLN A 13 3.53 -16.90 -9.72
CA GLN A 13 3.56 -15.46 -10.02
C GLN A 13 2.52 -15.04 -11.06
N GLU A 14 2.23 -15.88 -12.06
CA GLU A 14 1.18 -15.62 -13.06
C GLU A 14 -0.24 -15.66 -12.47
N GLN A 15 -0.43 -16.28 -11.32
CA GLN A 15 -1.73 -16.36 -10.61
C GLN A 15 -1.90 -15.25 -9.56
N VAL A 16 -0.82 -14.57 -9.16
CA VAL A 16 -0.88 -13.44 -8.24
C VAL A 16 -1.52 -12.24 -8.95
N TYR A 17 -2.56 -11.71 -8.34
CA TYR A 17 -3.23 -10.52 -8.84
C TYR A 17 -2.31 -9.30 -8.75
N HIS A 18 -2.14 -8.59 -9.86
CA HIS A 18 -1.31 -7.38 -9.93
C HIS A 18 -1.90 -6.31 -10.85
N GLU A 19 -2.27 -5.19 -10.25
CA GLU A 19 -2.59 -3.94 -10.91
C GLU A 19 -1.35 -3.07 -11.02
N ARG A 20 -1.01 -2.73 -12.26
CA ARG A 20 0.01 -1.75 -12.57
C ARG A 20 -0.56 -0.34 -12.47
N GLN A 21 0.23 0.56 -11.93
CA GLN A 21 -0.17 1.94 -11.71
C GLN A 21 -0.47 2.64 -13.03
N ARG A 22 -1.52 3.46 -12.99
CA ARG A 22 -1.77 4.51 -13.98
C ARG A 22 -1.88 5.84 -13.26
N LEU A 23 -1.21 6.87 -13.78
CA LEU A 23 -1.20 8.23 -13.22
C LEU A 23 -0.68 8.28 -11.77
N GLN A 24 -1.34 8.97 -10.83
CA GLN A 24 -0.93 9.02 -9.42
C GLN A 24 -1.87 8.25 -8.49
N PHE A 25 -2.60 7.23 -8.99
CA PHE A 25 -3.51 6.41 -8.18
C PHE A 25 -2.78 5.28 -7.43
N CYS A 26 -1.59 5.56 -6.88
CA CYS A 26 -0.76 4.55 -6.20
C CYS A 26 -1.52 3.87 -5.06
N LEU A 27 -2.29 4.62 -4.25
CA LEU A 27 -3.06 4.00 -3.15
C LEU A 27 -4.11 3.02 -3.66
N LEU A 28 -4.86 3.39 -4.70
CA LEU A 28 -5.91 2.54 -5.28
C LEU A 28 -5.35 1.18 -5.71
N HIS A 29 -4.28 1.21 -6.50
CA HIS A 29 -3.68 -0.01 -7.02
C HIS A 29 -3.00 -0.81 -5.92
N SER A 30 -2.34 -0.15 -4.97
CA SER A 30 -1.74 -0.84 -3.82
C SER A 30 -2.79 -1.50 -2.93
N LEU A 31 -3.97 -0.90 -2.73
CA LEU A 31 -5.08 -1.56 -2.03
C LEU A 31 -5.66 -2.73 -2.83
N ASN A 32 -5.91 -2.59 -4.13
CA ASN A 32 -6.39 -3.71 -4.95
C ASN A 32 -5.40 -4.88 -4.99
N ASN A 33 -4.10 -4.57 -5.08
CA ASN A 33 -3.01 -5.55 -4.97
C ASN A 33 -2.98 -6.19 -3.60
N LEU A 34 -3.06 -5.40 -2.53
CA LEU A 34 -3.11 -5.92 -1.17
C LEU A 34 -4.31 -6.85 -0.99
N PHE A 35 -5.48 -6.54 -1.54
CA PHE A 35 -6.69 -7.37 -1.41
C PHE A 35 -6.72 -8.56 -2.37
N GLN A 36 -5.80 -8.60 -3.35
CA GLN A 36 -5.74 -9.64 -4.39
C GLN A 36 -7.05 -9.78 -5.18
N GLU A 37 -7.74 -8.66 -5.39
CA GLU A 37 -9.04 -8.63 -6.05
C GLU A 37 -9.14 -7.41 -6.98
N ARG A 38 -9.56 -7.67 -8.22
CA ARG A 38 -9.78 -6.62 -9.21
C ARG A 38 -10.95 -5.74 -8.81
N GLY A 39 -10.68 -4.45 -8.62
CA GLY A 39 -11.72 -3.51 -8.26
C GLY A 39 -12.26 -3.69 -6.85
N ALA A 40 -11.47 -4.31 -5.94
CA ALA A 40 -11.77 -4.33 -4.51
C ALA A 40 -12.09 -2.92 -3.98
N PHE A 41 -11.37 -1.94 -4.54
CA PHE A 41 -11.59 -0.50 -4.46
C PHE A 41 -11.65 0.11 -5.85
N THR A 42 -12.39 1.21 -5.96
CA THR A 42 -12.49 2.02 -7.18
C THR A 42 -12.16 3.46 -6.89
N ARG A 43 -11.80 4.23 -7.93
CA ARG A 43 -11.55 5.68 -7.77
C ARG A 43 -12.76 6.40 -7.17
N SER A 44 -13.98 6.10 -7.63
CA SER A 44 -15.20 6.70 -7.10
C SER A 44 -15.41 6.37 -5.63
N HIS A 45 -15.08 5.15 -5.22
CA HIS A 45 -15.17 4.72 -3.83
C HIS A 45 -14.16 5.45 -2.94
N LEU A 46 -12.87 5.47 -3.32
CA LEU A 46 -11.85 6.20 -2.54
C LEU A 46 -12.09 7.72 -2.51
N ASN A 47 -12.64 8.29 -3.59
CA ASN A 47 -13.07 9.69 -3.59
C ASN A 47 -14.20 9.94 -2.58
N ALA A 48 -15.20 9.05 -2.52
CA ALA A 48 -16.31 9.20 -1.57
C ALA A 48 -15.83 9.12 -0.11
N ILE A 49 -14.87 8.24 0.18
CA ILE A 49 -14.21 8.16 1.49
C ILE A 49 -13.49 9.48 1.79
N ALA A 50 -12.69 10.00 0.85
CA ALA A 50 -11.96 11.26 1.03
C ALA A 50 -12.90 12.46 1.27
N GLU A 51 -14.02 12.52 0.53
CA GLU A 51 -15.04 13.57 0.70
C GLU A 51 -15.71 13.49 2.08
N LYS A 52 -16.07 12.28 2.53
CA LYS A 52 -16.64 12.07 3.87
C LYS A 52 -15.68 12.53 4.97
N LEU A 53 -14.42 12.09 4.90
CA LEU A 53 -13.38 12.50 5.85
C LEU A 53 -13.15 14.03 5.85
N ALA A 54 -13.29 14.69 4.70
CA ALA A 54 -13.15 16.14 4.61
C ALA A 54 -14.31 16.91 5.24
N LEU A 55 -15.52 16.34 5.28
CA LEU A 55 -16.71 16.90 5.93
C LEU A 55 -16.67 16.72 7.45
N ASP A 56 -16.13 15.60 7.91
CA ASP A 56 -16.05 15.26 9.33
C ASP A 56 -14.90 15.99 10.06
N ASP A 57 -14.08 16.78 9.35
CA ASP A 57 -12.98 17.56 9.91
C ASP A 57 -13.49 18.79 10.69
N PRO A 58 -13.41 18.80 12.04
CA PRO A 58 -13.97 19.85 12.88
C PRO A 58 -13.18 21.17 12.81
N THR A 59 -12.05 21.21 12.11
CA THR A 59 -11.19 22.39 12.00
C THR A 59 -11.53 23.32 10.83
N LYS A 60 -12.45 22.92 9.93
CA LYS A 60 -12.82 23.71 8.73
C LYS A 60 -14.03 24.61 8.94
N GLY A 61 -13.83 25.64 9.76
CA GLY A 61 -14.64 26.86 9.62
C GLY A 61 -14.25 27.60 8.33
N THR A 62 -15.23 27.96 7.50
CA THR A 62 -15.14 28.77 6.26
C THR A 62 -15.07 27.96 4.94
N TRP A 63 -16.25 27.54 4.48
CA TRP A 63 -16.49 27.11 3.10
C TRP A 63 -16.34 28.27 2.13
N MET A 64 -15.38 28.21 1.18
CA MET A 64 -15.35 29.06 -0.01
C MET A 64 -15.58 28.19 -1.28
N PRO A 65 -16.30 28.70 -2.29
CA PRO A 65 -16.74 27.89 -3.43
C PRO A 65 -15.62 27.40 -4.35
N LEU A 66 -14.40 27.95 -4.28
CA LEU A 66 -13.23 27.47 -5.05
C LEU A 66 -12.35 26.43 -4.30
N SER A 67 -12.65 26.12 -3.04
CA SER A 67 -11.82 25.24 -2.18
C SER A 67 -11.91 23.76 -2.53
N VAL A 68 -12.83 23.36 -3.41
CA VAL A 68 -13.01 21.96 -3.85
C VAL A 68 -11.85 21.48 -4.74
N ILE A 69 -11.16 22.41 -5.41
CA ILE A 69 -10.09 22.10 -6.38
C ILE A 69 -8.71 22.04 -5.70
N PHE A 70 -8.52 22.76 -4.59
CA PHE A 70 -7.25 22.85 -3.87
C PHE A 70 -7.49 22.62 -2.38
N GLN A 71 -7.69 21.36 -2.00
CA GLN A 71 -7.73 20.99 -0.59
C GLN A 71 -6.29 20.78 -0.08
N PRO A 72 -5.91 21.32 1.11
CA PRO A 72 -4.58 21.11 1.70
C PRO A 72 -4.24 19.64 2.00
N HIS A 73 -5.23 18.74 1.89
CA HIS A 73 -5.11 17.31 2.17
C HIS A 73 -5.43 16.42 0.97
N HIS A 74 -5.71 16.98 -0.22
CA HIS A 74 -6.06 16.14 -1.37
C HIS A 74 -5.94 16.86 -2.71
N ASN A 75 -5.47 16.12 -3.72
CA ASN A 75 -5.71 16.43 -5.12
C ASN A 75 -6.52 15.27 -5.73
N THR A 76 -7.83 15.26 -5.47
CA THR A 76 -8.85 14.27 -5.90
C THR A 76 -8.83 13.98 -7.39
N PHE A 77 -8.32 14.94 -8.15
CA PHE A 77 -8.17 14.81 -9.58
C PHE A 77 -6.99 13.90 -9.97
N THR A 78 -5.91 13.86 -9.18
CA THR A 78 -4.67 13.14 -9.53
C THR A 78 -4.53 11.76 -8.87
N GLY A 79 -5.23 11.49 -7.77
CA GLY A 79 -5.19 10.19 -7.07
C GLY A 79 -4.27 10.10 -5.87
N ASN A 80 -3.74 11.25 -5.43
CA ASN A 80 -2.85 11.36 -4.28
C ASN A 80 -3.65 11.32 -2.96
N TYR A 81 -4.21 10.15 -2.65
CA TYR A 81 -4.95 9.89 -1.41
C TYR A 81 -4.01 9.83 -0.21
N ASP A 82 -4.46 10.39 0.91
CA ASP A 82 -3.74 10.35 2.18
C ASP A 82 -3.96 9.04 2.95
N ILE A 83 -3.31 8.93 4.10
CA ILE A 83 -3.39 7.76 4.95
C ILE A 83 -4.75 7.54 5.62
N ASN A 84 -5.53 8.60 5.84
CA ASN A 84 -6.85 8.46 6.45
C ASN A 84 -7.81 7.76 5.50
N VAL A 85 -7.69 8.05 4.19
CA VAL A 85 -8.41 7.31 3.14
C VAL A 85 -8.03 5.84 3.15
N LEU A 86 -6.74 5.52 3.29
CA LEU A 86 -6.26 4.13 3.41
C LEU A 86 -6.91 3.44 4.61
N ILE A 87 -6.83 4.04 5.80
CA ILE A 87 -7.34 3.46 7.04
C ILE A 87 -8.84 3.20 6.92
N ALA A 88 -9.62 4.21 6.53
CA ALA A 88 -11.06 4.08 6.37
C ALA A 88 -11.45 3.00 5.34
N ALA A 89 -10.75 2.96 4.20
CA ALA A 89 -11.01 1.96 3.15
C ALA A 89 -10.72 0.52 3.62
N VAL A 90 -9.64 0.33 4.37
CA VAL A 90 -9.25 -0.97 4.91
C VAL A 90 -10.22 -1.41 6.01
N GLU A 91 -10.63 -0.49 6.89
CA GLU A 91 -11.60 -0.74 7.97
C GLU A 91 -13.02 -1.04 7.44
N GLU A 92 -13.46 -0.41 6.35
CA GLU A 92 -14.72 -0.75 5.68
C GLU A 92 -14.77 -2.22 5.20
N LYS A 93 -13.61 -2.87 5.03
CA LYS A 93 -13.50 -4.29 4.67
C LYS A 93 -13.28 -5.21 5.89
N GLY A 94 -13.50 -4.72 7.11
CA GLY A 94 -13.35 -5.50 8.35
C GLY A 94 -11.91 -5.89 8.64
N LYS A 95 -10.97 -5.00 8.31
CA LYS A 95 -9.53 -5.15 8.59
C LYS A 95 -9.08 -4.04 9.51
N ARG A 96 -8.01 -4.28 10.26
CA ARG A 96 -7.47 -3.29 11.18
C ARG A 96 -6.08 -2.84 10.73
N VAL A 97 -5.82 -1.53 10.80
CA VAL A 97 -4.50 -0.96 10.49
C VAL A 97 -3.72 -0.72 11.77
N VAL A 98 -2.48 -1.20 11.83
CA VAL A 98 -1.54 -0.97 12.94
C VAL A 98 -0.34 -0.22 12.41
N TRP A 99 -0.03 0.91 13.04
CA TRP A 99 1.19 1.63 12.71
C TRP A 99 2.41 0.95 13.33
N HIS A 100 3.40 0.61 12.51
CA HIS A 100 4.68 0.13 13.00
C HIS A 100 5.59 1.31 13.35
N ASP A 101 6.13 1.32 14.57
CA ASP A 101 7.05 2.36 15.00
C ASP A 101 8.36 2.27 14.21
N ARG A 102 8.61 3.25 13.33
CA ARG A 102 9.83 3.31 12.50
C ARG A 102 11.14 3.39 13.29
N ARG A 103 11.09 3.63 14.61
CA ARG A 103 12.26 3.56 15.50
C ARG A 103 12.66 2.11 15.80
N SER A 104 11.74 1.18 15.60
CA SER A 104 11.96 -0.25 15.65
C SER A 104 12.25 -0.78 14.23
N GLY A 105 13.28 -1.61 14.10
CA GLY A 105 13.58 -2.29 12.84
C GLY A 105 12.51 -3.32 12.47
N ALA A 106 12.65 -3.89 11.27
CA ALA A 106 11.74 -4.90 10.73
C ALA A 106 11.70 -6.19 11.56
N SER A 107 12.74 -6.46 12.35
CA SER A 107 12.77 -7.60 13.28
C SER A 107 11.67 -7.58 14.35
N ALA A 108 11.06 -6.42 14.62
CA ALA A 108 9.92 -6.30 15.53
C ALA A 108 8.58 -6.64 14.85
N ILE A 109 8.56 -6.86 13.53
CA ILE A 109 7.38 -7.30 12.78
C ILE A 109 7.44 -8.82 12.69
N ASP A 110 6.47 -9.49 13.29
CA ASP A 110 6.33 -10.94 13.18
C ASP A 110 5.66 -11.29 11.83
N LEU A 111 6.50 -11.60 10.84
CA LEU A 111 6.14 -11.94 9.46
C LEU A 111 5.86 -13.44 9.26
N ASP A 112 6.16 -14.26 10.27
CA ASP A 112 5.92 -15.70 10.26
C ASP A 112 4.53 -16.05 10.79
N GLN A 113 3.79 -15.06 11.33
CA GLN A 113 2.37 -15.16 11.59
C GLN A 113 1.60 -15.67 10.37
N GLY A 114 0.53 -16.41 10.64
CA GLY A 114 -0.34 -16.93 9.59
C GLY A 114 -1.01 -15.81 8.79
N GLU A 115 -1.32 -16.10 7.53
CA GLU A 115 -2.06 -15.22 6.62
C GLU A 115 -3.45 -14.87 7.17
N ASP A 116 -3.97 -15.66 8.12
CA ASP A 116 -5.21 -15.42 8.86
C ASP A 116 -5.11 -14.31 9.90
N LYS A 117 -3.90 -13.90 10.31
CA LYS A 117 -3.68 -12.81 11.28
C LYS A 117 -3.12 -11.56 10.61
N LEU A 118 -2.01 -11.69 9.90
CA LEU A 118 -1.39 -10.60 9.16
C LEU A 118 -1.78 -10.72 7.69
N MET A 119 -2.67 -9.84 7.24
CA MET A 119 -3.09 -9.81 5.84
C MET A 119 -1.96 -9.34 4.93
N GLY A 120 -1.21 -8.34 5.36
CA GLY A 120 -0.10 -7.78 4.61
C GLY A 120 0.39 -6.46 5.19
N ILE A 121 1.25 -5.78 4.44
CA ILE A 121 1.91 -4.54 4.85
C ILE A 121 1.67 -3.50 3.76
N VAL A 122 1.32 -2.29 4.16
CA VAL A 122 1.29 -1.13 3.27
C VAL A 122 2.40 -0.18 3.68
N LEU A 123 3.22 0.20 2.71
CA LEU A 123 4.33 1.11 2.88
C LEU A 123 4.01 2.44 2.23
N ASN A 124 4.36 3.52 2.92
CA ASN A 124 4.39 4.86 2.35
C ASN A 124 5.86 5.24 2.13
N VAL A 125 6.41 5.06 0.92
CA VAL A 125 7.85 5.23 0.67
C VAL A 125 8.15 6.61 0.07
N PRO A 126 9.17 7.35 0.56
CA PRO A 126 9.61 8.58 -0.09
C PRO A 126 10.18 8.30 -1.48
N VAL A 127 9.71 9.03 -2.49
CA VAL A 127 10.21 8.91 -3.87
C VAL A 127 10.80 10.23 -4.35
N ARG A 128 11.91 10.14 -5.09
CA ARG A 128 12.57 11.28 -5.75
C ARG A 128 12.52 11.07 -7.25
N ARG A 129 11.93 12.01 -7.99
CA ARG A 129 11.87 12.02 -9.45
C ARG A 129 12.68 13.19 -10.02
N TYR A 130 13.11 13.07 -11.28
CA TYR A 130 13.87 14.09 -12.01
C TYR A 130 15.11 14.57 -11.25
N GLY A 131 15.99 13.66 -10.83
CA GLY A 131 17.23 14.01 -10.12
C GLY A 131 17.03 14.66 -8.75
N GLY A 132 15.83 14.56 -8.15
CA GLY A 132 15.51 15.11 -6.82
C GLY A 132 14.75 16.43 -6.82
N LEU A 133 14.44 16.97 -8.00
CA LEU A 133 13.61 18.18 -8.15
C LEU A 133 12.17 17.96 -7.68
N TRP A 134 11.66 16.73 -7.80
CA TRP A 134 10.32 16.36 -7.36
C TRP A 134 10.41 15.33 -6.25
N LYS A 135 9.94 15.71 -5.06
CA LYS A 135 9.78 14.82 -3.91
C LYS A 135 8.30 14.47 -3.78
N GLY A 136 8.02 13.20 -3.54
CA GLY A 136 6.69 12.72 -3.28
C GLY A 136 6.74 11.49 -2.40
N ARG A 137 5.58 10.85 -2.24
CA ARG A 137 5.50 9.54 -1.63
C ARG A 137 4.76 8.58 -2.54
N HIS A 138 4.98 7.30 -2.32
CA HIS A 138 4.42 6.22 -3.10
C HIS A 138 3.91 5.13 -2.17
N TRP A 139 2.72 4.62 -2.46
CA TRP A 139 2.11 3.56 -1.69
C TRP A 139 2.52 2.22 -2.30
N VAL A 140 3.06 1.30 -1.48
CA VAL A 140 3.46 -0.05 -1.91
C VAL A 140 2.78 -1.08 -1.01
N ALA A 141 2.25 -2.15 -1.61
CA ALA A 141 1.70 -3.27 -0.86
C ALA A 141 2.67 -4.46 -0.86
N LEU A 142 2.89 -5.05 0.31
CA LEU A 142 3.51 -6.36 0.47
C LEU A 142 2.46 -7.34 0.99
N ARG A 143 2.39 -8.55 0.45
CA ARG A 143 1.44 -9.57 0.90
C ARG A 143 2.03 -10.97 0.82
N LYS A 144 1.71 -11.78 1.82
CA LYS A 144 1.95 -13.23 1.80
C LYS A 144 0.78 -13.90 1.08
N ILE A 145 1.10 -14.70 0.07
CA ILE A 145 0.13 -15.40 -0.78
C ILE A 145 0.64 -16.82 -0.95
N GLU A 146 -0.14 -17.80 -0.49
CA GLU A 146 0.23 -19.22 -0.55
C GLU A 146 1.63 -19.49 0.06
N GLY A 147 1.91 -18.84 1.19
CA GLY A 147 3.15 -19.01 1.94
C GLY A 147 4.36 -18.20 1.45
N ALA A 148 4.28 -17.50 0.32
CA ALA A 148 5.37 -16.67 -0.20
C ALA A 148 5.02 -15.17 -0.08
N TRP A 149 6.00 -14.36 0.31
CA TRP A 149 5.85 -12.91 0.33
C TRP A 149 6.10 -12.31 -1.04
N TYR A 150 5.28 -11.34 -1.41
CA TYR A 150 5.40 -10.59 -2.66
C TYR A 150 5.48 -9.10 -2.41
N ASN A 151 6.36 -8.41 -3.13
CA ASN A 151 6.28 -6.99 -3.38
C ASN A 151 5.34 -6.76 -4.56
N LEU A 152 4.23 -6.09 -4.27
CA LEU A 152 3.15 -5.77 -5.20
C LEU A 152 3.12 -4.27 -5.52
N ASP A 153 4.29 -3.63 -5.50
CA ASP A 153 4.46 -2.26 -5.99
C ASP A 153 3.88 -2.14 -7.40
N SER A 154 2.90 -1.26 -7.54
CA SER A 154 2.17 -1.04 -8.78
C SER A 154 3.04 -0.42 -9.89
N ASP A 155 4.22 0.14 -9.58
CA ASP A 155 5.21 0.57 -10.58
C ASP A 155 5.98 -0.62 -11.20
N LEU A 156 5.96 -1.81 -10.57
CA LEU A 156 6.59 -3.02 -11.11
C LEU A 156 5.81 -3.59 -12.30
N ALA A 157 6.53 -4.19 -13.25
CA ALA A 157 5.93 -4.86 -14.39
C ALA A 157 5.12 -6.13 -13.99
N ALA A 158 5.52 -6.78 -12.89
CA ALA A 158 4.91 -7.99 -12.33
C ALA A 158 5.22 -8.08 -10.83
N PRO A 159 4.48 -8.89 -10.05
CA PRO A 159 4.80 -9.20 -8.66
C PRO A 159 6.23 -9.68 -8.49
N PHE A 160 6.95 -9.13 -7.52
CA PHE A 160 8.28 -9.61 -7.15
C PHE A 160 8.17 -10.52 -5.94
N SER A 161 8.49 -11.81 -6.10
CA SER A 161 8.51 -12.76 -4.98
C SER A 161 9.80 -12.58 -4.20
N PHE A 162 9.67 -12.39 -2.89
CA PHE A 162 10.80 -12.56 -1.99
C PHE A 162 11.15 -14.05 -1.87
N LYS A 163 12.41 -14.32 -1.59
CA LYS A 163 12.98 -15.64 -1.37
C LYS A 163 12.50 -16.24 -0.06
N ASP A 164 12.53 -15.45 1.01
CA ASP A 164 12.19 -15.86 2.38
C ASP A 164 11.84 -14.62 3.24
N THR A 165 11.41 -14.87 4.48
CA THR A 165 11.05 -13.83 5.45
C THR A 165 12.24 -12.88 5.76
N GLU A 166 13.48 -13.37 5.71
CA GLU A 166 14.65 -12.55 6.00
C GLU A 166 14.89 -11.50 4.90
N GLU A 167 14.72 -11.87 3.63
CA GLU A 167 14.79 -10.88 2.53
C GLU A 167 13.70 -9.80 2.67
N VAL A 168 12.52 -10.15 3.18
CA VAL A 168 11.46 -9.16 3.48
C VAL A 168 11.90 -8.20 4.59
N LYS A 169 12.53 -8.72 5.66
CA LYS A 169 13.04 -7.88 6.77
C LYS A 169 14.14 -6.95 6.29
N GLU A 170 15.10 -7.46 5.52
CA GLU A 170 16.18 -6.66 4.92
C GLU A 170 15.61 -5.54 4.04
N TYR A 171 14.63 -5.86 3.18
CA TYR A 171 13.93 -4.85 2.38
C TYR A 171 13.23 -3.80 3.25
N LEU A 172 12.51 -4.23 4.29
CA LEU A 172 11.81 -3.35 5.23
C LEU A 172 12.77 -2.43 5.97
N ASP A 173 13.90 -2.93 6.46
CA ASP A 173 14.92 -2.12 7.14
C ASP A 173 15.52 -1.06 6.21
N VAL A 174 15.77 -1.40 4.94
CA VAL A 174 16.24 -0.44 3.93
C VAL A 174 15.21 0.67 3.72
N VAL A 175 13.93 0.35 3.53
CA VAL A 175 12.90 1.38 3.29
C VAL A 175 12.59 2.20 4.55
N ILE A 176 12.58 1.59 5.74
CA ILE A 176 12.44 2.28 7.03
C ILE A 176 13.59 3.28 7.22
N GLY A 177 14.83 2.86 6.97
CA GLY A 177 16.01 3.73 6.98
C GLY A 177 15.92 4.88 5.97
N GLY A 178 15.23 4.65 4.85
CA GLY A 178 14.90 5.65 3.84
C GLY A 178 13.77 6.62 4.21
N GLY A 179 13.13 6.44 5.38
CA GLY A 179 12.03 7.29 5.86
C GLY A 179 10.62 6.80 5.45
N ALA A 180 10.49 5.52 5.12
CA ALA A 180 9.18 4.91 4.90
C ALA A 180 8.35 4.86 6.18
N GLU A 181 7.04 5.02 6.03
CA GLU A 181 6.08 4.64 7.07
C GLU A 181 5.57 3.24 6.76
N VAL A 182 5.35 2.44 7.80
CA VAL A 182 5.00 1.03 7.69
C VAL A 182 3.69 0.80 8.43
N LEU A 183 2.70 0.27 7.71
CA LEU A 183 1.36 -0.03 8.20
C LEU A 183 1.13 -1.53 8.07
N LEU A 184 0.82 -2.19 9.17
CA LEU A 184 0.43 -3.60 9.17
C LEU A 184 -1.08 -3.67 9.03
N VAL A 185 -1.55 -4.43 8.04
CA VAL A 185 -2.99 -4.69 7.85
C VAL A 185 -3.29 -6.06 8.43
N MET A 186 -4.10 -6.06 9.48
CA MET A 186 -4.46 -7.25 10.26
C MET A 186 -5.83 -7.75 9.82
N ASN A 187 -5.95 -9.07 9.73
CA ASN A 187 -7.24 -9.75 9.66
C ASN A 187 -7.81 -9.81 11.08
N GLU A 188 -9.07 -9.42 11.24
CA GLU A 188 -9.84 -9.63 12.49
C GLU A 188 -10.41 -11.04 12.55
#